data_AF-A0A929A815-F1
#
_entry.id   AF-A0A929A815-F1
#
_cell.length_a   1.000
_cell.length_b   1.000
_cell.length_c   1.000
_cell.angle_alpha   90.00
_cell.angle_beta   90.00
_cell.angle_gamma   90.00
#
_symmetry.space_group_name_H-M   'P 1'
#
loop_
_entity.id
_entity.type
_entity.pdbx_description
1 polymer ?
#
loop_
_entity_poly.entity_id
_entity_poly.type
_entity_poly.pdbx_seq_one_letter_code
_entity_poly.pdbx_strand_id
1 'polypeptide(L)'
;MLNNVQPHGYLALPPTGKGQPVLVLHAWWGLNDTMKAFCTRLASAGFVAFAPDLYHGKIADTIADAETFSDALDPGQAKADIVAATIFLSQHSGQGDRGLAVIGFSLGAYYALDLSATHPEHIGILFDF
;
A
#
# COMPACT_ATOMS: atom_id res chain seq x y z
N MET A 1 -2.95 22.69 8.27
CA MET A 1 -2.74 22.43 6.85
C MET A 1 -1.79 21.24 6.76
N LEU A 2 -2.29 20.04 6.48
CA LEU A 2 -1.43 18.87 6.33
C LEU A 2 -0.73 19.01 4.98
N ASN A 3 0.60 19.12 5.00
CA ASN A 3 1.39 19.27 3.79
C ASN A 3 1.14 18.06 2.88
N ASN A 4 0.84 18.36 1.61
CA ASN A 4 0.47 17.43 0.55
C ASN A 4 1.69 16.64 0.02
N VAL A 5 2.52 16.10 0.93
CA VAL A 5 3.69 15.30 0.58
C VAL A 5 3.21 13.89 0.28
N GLN A 6 3.48 13.42 -0.93
CA GLN A 6 3.25 12.04 -1.31
C GLN A 6 4.04 11.12 -0.36
N PRO A 7 3.38 10.14 0.32
CA PRO A 7 4.08 9.13 1.10
C PRO A 7 5.10 8.38 0.25
N HIS A 8 6.21 7.94 0.85
CA HIS A 8 7.19 7.11 0.16
C HIS A 8 6.52 5.83 -0.37
N GLY A 9 6.69 5.55 -1.66
CA GLY A 9 6.03 4.41 -2.28
C GLY A 9 5.97 4.50 -3.81
N TYR A 10 5.24 3.58 -4.40
CA TYR A 10 5.06 3.47 -5.84
C TYR A 10 3.59 3.72 -6.22
N LEU A 11 3.34 4.81 -6.94
CA LEU A 11 2.03 5.14 -7.51
C LEU A 11 2.00 4.77 -8.99
N ALA A 12 1.05 3.92 -9.38
CA ALA A 12 0.77 3.58 -10.76
C ALA A 12 -0.64 4.08 -11.13
N LEU A 13 -0.69 4.91 -12.17
CA LEU A 13 -1.94 5.49 -12.68
C LEU A 13 -2.37 4.79 -13.97
N PRO A 14 -3.67 4.55 -14.16
CA PRO A 14 -4.18 4.10 -15.45
C PRO A 14 -4.03 5.24 -16.48
N PRO A 15 -4.11 4.96 -17.79
CA PRO A 15 -4.01 6.00 -18.82
C PRO A 15 -5.04 7.14 -18.67
N THR A 16 -6.19 6.85 -18.04
CA THR A 16 -7.24 7.83 -17.70
C THR A 16 -6.89 8.74 -16.53
N GLY A 17 -5.84 8.43 -15.76
CA GLY A 17 -5.44 9.12 -14.53
C GLY A 17 -6.39 8.92 -13.35
N LYS A 18 -7.52 8.21 -13.53
CA LYS A 18 -8.54 7.96 -12.52
C LYS A 18 -9.05 6.53 -12.61
N GLY A 19 -9.42 5.96 -11.47
CA GLY A 19 -9.83 4.56 -11.36
C GLY A 19 -10.20 4.21 -9.93
N GLN A 20 -10.66 2.98 -9.71
CA GLN A 20 -10.88 2.48 -8.35
C GLN A 20 -9.53 2.44 -7.60
N PRO A 21 -9.41 3.04 -6.41
CA PRO A 21 -8.18 3.01 -5.64
C PRO A 21 -7.89 1.60 -5.11
N VAL A 22 -6.65 1.15 -5.28
CA VAL A 22 -6.13 -0.11 -4.74
C VAL A 22 -4.85 0.17 -3.95
N LEU A 23 -4.91 -0.04 -2.64
CA LEU A 23 -3.75 -0.02 -1.77
C LEU A 23 -3.09 -1.41 -1.79
N VAL A 24 -1.79 -1.46 -2.07
CA VAL A 24 -1.05 -2.72 -2.17
C VAL A 24 0.03 -2.75 -1.10
N LEU A 25 -0.07 -3.68 -0.15
CA LEU A 25 0.88 -3.82 0.96
C LEU A 25 1.83 -4.99 0.69
N HIS A 26 3.12 -4.67 0.62
CA HIS A 26 4.16 -5.63 0.25
C HIS A 26 4.40 -6.69 1.35
N ALA A 27 4.93 -7.83 0.92
CA ALA A 27 5.45 -8.85 1.83
C ALA A 27 6.72 -8.37 2.56
N TRP A 28 7.23 -9.19 3.47
CA TRP A 28 8.48 -8.96 4.22
C TRP A 28 9.75 -8.73 3.36
N TRP A 29 9.64 -8.81 2.03
CA TRP A 29 10.75 -8.51 1.10
C TRP A 29 10.92 -7.01 0.82
N GLY A 30 9.97 -6.17 1.26
CA GLY A 30 9.96 -4.73 0.94
C GLY A 30 9.27 -4.40 -0.40
N LEU A 31 9.30 -3.12 -0.78
CA LEU A 31 8.74 -2.62 -2.03
C LEU A 31 9.66 -2.94 -3.24
N ASN A 32 9.79 -4.22 -3.56
CA ASN A 32 10.61 -4.71 -4.67
C ASN A 32 9.92 -4.56 -6.04
N ASP A 33 10.63 -4.96 -7.11
CA ASP A 33 10.15 -4.80 -8.48
C ASP A 33 8.93 -5.68 -8.81
N THR A 34 8.77 -6.81 -8.14
CA THR A 34 7.55 -7.64 -8.27
C THR A 34 6.33 -6.86 -7.77
N MET A 35 6.45 -6.18 -6.63
CA MET A 35 5.37 -5.36 -6.07
C MET A 35 5.04 -4.16 -6.95
N LYS A 36 6.07 -3.48 -7.47
CA LYS A 36 5.89 -2.36 -8.42
C LYS A 36 5.23 -2.84 -9.71
N ALA A 37 5.70 -3.95 -10.28
CA ALA A 37 5.11 -4.55 -11.49
C ALA A 37 3.66 -4.96 -11.28
N PHE A 38 3.29 -5.46 -10.09
CA PHE A 38 1.91 -5.74 -9.74
C PHE A 38 1.04 -4.48 -9.76
N CYS A 39 1.51 -3.37 -9.16
CA CYS A 39 0.84 -2.07 -9.25
C CYS A 39 0.68 -1.59 -10.69
N THR A 40 1.70 -1.74 -11.52
CA THR A 40 1.66 -1.39 -12.95
C THR A 40 0.63 -2.22 -13.73
N ARG A 41 0.46 -3.50 -13.39
CA ARG A 41 -0.56 -4.37 -13.99
C ARG A 41 -1.97 -3.95 -13.58
N LEU A 42 -2.17 -3.59 -12.31
CA LEU A 42 -3.43 -3.01 -11.85
C LEU A 42 -3.75 -1.70 -12.58
N ALA A 43 -2.76 -0.82 -12.73
CA ALA A 43 -2.91 0.42 -13.49
C ALA A 43 -3.27 0.17 -14.97
N SER A 44 -2.62 -0.80 -15.61
CA SER A 44 -2.96 -1.22 -16.97
C SER A 44 -4.39 -1.77 -17.09
N ALA A 45 -4.94 -2.30 -16.00
CA ALA A 45 -6.32 -2.78 -15.91
C ALA A 45 -7.34 -1.70 -15.51
N GLY A 46 -6.93 -0.44 -15.33
CA GLY A 46 -7.83 0.69 -15.04
C GLY A 46 -7.93 1.09 -13.57
N PHE A 47 -7.12 0.54 -12.68
CA PHE A 47 -7.08 0.88 -11.26
C PHE A 47 -6.05 1.97 -10.95
N VAL A 48 -6.27 2.76 -9.90
CA VAL A 48 -5.22 3.62 -9.35
C VAL A 48 -4.56 2.84 -8.23
N ALA A 49 -3.33 2.38 -8.43
CA ALA A 49 -2.65 1.50 -7.49
C ALA A 49 -1.52 2.24 -6.77
N PHE A 50 -1.50 2.16 -5.44
CA PHE A 50 -0.41 2.70 -4.64
C PHE A 50 0.12 1.66 -3.66
N ALA A 51 1.44 1.50 -3.63
CA ALA A 51 2.13 0.67 -2.65
C ALA A 51 3.07 1.54 -1.80
N PRO A 52 2.76 1.78 -0.51
CA PRO A 52 3.70 2.46 0.37
C PRO A 52 4.95 1.60 0.60
N ASP A 53 6.09 2.27 0.82
CA ASP A 53 7.34 1.62 1.17
C ASP A 53 7.52 1.59 2.68
N LEU A 54 7.11 0.50 3.32
CA LEU A 54 7.14 0.36 4.79
C LEU A 54 8.57 0.20 5.33
N TYR A 55 9.54 -0.08 4.46
CA TYR A 55 10.95 -0.24 4.81
C TYR A 55 11.81 0.95 4.38
N HIS A 56 11.18 2.03 3.90
CA HIS A 56 11.82 3.31 3.57
C HIS A 56 13.07 3.14 2.67
N GLY A 57 12.95 2.33 1.63
CA GLY A 57 13.96 2.12 0.59
C GLY A 57 14.74 0.81 0.73
N LYS A 58 14.56 0.04 1.81
CA LYS A 58 15.21 -1.27 1.96
C LYS A 58 14.40 -2.36 1.27
N ILE A 59 15.10 -3.20 0.51
CA ILE A 59 14.57 -4.39 -0.15
C ILE A 59 15.44 -5.56 0.27
N ALA A 60 14.82 -6.64 0.72
CA ALA A 60 15.54 -7.84 1.14
C ALA A 60 15.78 -8.76 -0.07
N ASP A 61 17.01 -9.24 -0.21
CA ASP A 61 17.40 -10.23 -1.22
C ASP A 61 17.59 -11.63 -0.62
N THR A 62 17.72 -11.72 0.71
CA THR A 62 17.90 -12.97 1.45
C THR A 62 16.89 -13.09 2.59
N ILE A 63 16.63 -14.32 3.04
CA ILE A 63 15.73 -14.58 4.19
C ILE A 63 16.24 -13.84 5.44
N ALA A 64 17.56 -13.85 5.67
CA ALA A 64 18.15 -13.17 6.83
C ALA A 64 17.94 -11.64 6.80
N ASP A 65 17.99 -11.03 5.62
CA ASP A 65 17.66 -9.61 5.47
C ASP A 65 16.18 -9.36 5.72
N ALA A 66 15.30 -10.22 5.20
CA ALA A 66 13.85 -10.10 5.39
C ALA A 66 13.45 -10.23 6.87
N GLU A 67 14.05 -11.19 7.59
CA GLU A 67 13.90 -11.33 9.04
C GLU A 67 14.39 -10.06 9.76
N THR A 68 15.60 -9.60 9.45
CA THR A 68 16.17 -8.39 10.05
C THR A 68 15.30 -7.16 9.83
N PHE A 69 14.76 -6.98 8.62
CA PHE A 69 13.93 -5.83 8.29
C PHE A 69 12.54 -5.92 8.93
N SER A 70 11.95 -7.12 8.96
CA SER A 70 10.68 -7.35 9.63
C SER A 70 10.78 -7.13 11.14
N ASP A 71 11.86 -7.59 11.77
CA ASP A 71 12.08 -7.40 13.22
C ASP A 71 12.37 -5.94 13.59
N ALA A 72 13.00 -5.20 12.68
CA ALA A 72 13.29 -3.77 12.86
C ALA A 72 12.11 -2.86 12.50
N LEU A 73 11.02 -3.39 11.94
CA LEU A 73 9.86 -2.60 11.54
C LEU A 73 9.11 -2.11 12.79
N ASP A 74 9.07 -0.80 13.00
CA ASP A 74 8.23 -0.21 14.04
C ASP A 74 6.74 -0.30 13.66
N PRO A 75 5.91 -1.03 14.43
CA PRO A 75 4.51 -1.22 14.05
C PRO A 75 3.69 0.07 14.09
N GLY A 76 4.05 1.03 14.94
CA GLY A 76 3.36 2.31 15.05
C GLY A 76 3.60 3.17 13.80
N GLN A 77 4.85 3.26 13.37
CA GLN A 77 5.25 3.96 12.16
C GLN A 77 4.65 3.29 10.92
N ALA A 78 4.71 1.96 10.81
CA ALA A 78 4.12 1.23 9.68
C ALA A 78 2.62 1.51 9.55
N LYS A 79 1.86 1.48 10.65
CA LYS A 79 0.44 1.82 10.66
C LYS A 79 0.19 3.27 10.26
N ALA A 80 0.99 4.21 10.77
CA ALA A 80 0.88 5.61 10.41
C ALA A 80 1.14 5.84 8.91
N ASP A 81 2.15 5.18 8.34
CA ASP A 81 2.49 5.25 6.92
C ASP A 81 1.35 4.68 6.05
N ILE A 82 0.72 3.59 6.48
CA ILE A 82 -0.42 2.98 5.79
C ILE A 82 -1.67 3.86 5.83
N VAL A 83 -1.94 4.52 6.96
CA VAL A 83 -3.04 5.51 7.06
C VAL A 83 -2.76 6.71 6.16
N ALA A 84 -1.53 7.23 6.15
CA ALA A 84 -1.14 8.32 5.25
C ALA A 84 -1.28 7.92 3.77
N ALA A 85 -0.88 6.68 3.42
CA ALA A 85 -1.06 6.11 2.08
C ALA A 85 -2.54 5.99 1.69
N THR A 86 -3.40 5.60 2.63
CA THR A 86 -4.85 5.48 2.44
C THR A 86 -5.48 6.84 2.13
N ILE A 87 -5.13 7.87 2.90
CA ILE A 87 -5.62 9.25 2.71
C ILE A 87 -5.10 9.80 1.37
N PHE A 88 -3.81 9.64 1.10
CA PHE A 88 -3.19 10.04 -0.17
C PHE A 88 -3.91 9.40 -1.35
N LEU A 89 -4.10 8.09 -1.35
CA LEU A 89 -4.72 7.35 -2.45
C LEU A 89 -6.19 7.75 -2.65
N SER A 90 -6.93 7.98 -1.56
CA SER A 90 -8.32 8.46 -1.62
C SER A 90 -8.43 9.80 -2.34
N GLN A 91 -7.51 10.74 -2.07
CA GLN A 91 -7.48 12.06 -2.70
C GLN A 91 -7.13 12.01 -4.20
N HIS A 92 -6.37 10.99 -4.64
CA HIS A 92 -5.86 10.91 -6.01
C HIS A 92 -6.70 10.02 -6.94
N SER A 93 -7.62 9.21 -6.41
CA SER A 93 -8.40 8.25 -7.21
C SER A 93 -9.70 8.81 -7.82
N GLY A 94 -10.16 9.98 -7.35
CA GLY A 94 -11.33 10.68 -7.91
C GLY A 94 -12.68 10.00 -7.65
N GLN A 95 -12.74 8.98 -6.80
CA GLN A 95 -13.97 8.28 -6.40
C GLN A 95 -14.14 8.35 -4.88
N GLY A 96 -15.06 9.20 -4.41
CA GLY A 96 -15.20 9.55 -2.99
C GLY A 96 -15.95 8.54 -2.11
N ASP A 97 -16.76 7.64 -2.68
CA ASP A 97 -17.84 7.01 -1.89
C ASP A 97 -17.78 5.48 -1.78
N ARG A 98 -16.83 4.80 -2.45
CA ARG A 98 -16.80 3.32 -2.50
C ARG A 98 -15.75 2.66 -1.58
N GLY A 99 -14.96 3.46 -0.86
CA GLY A 99 -13.79 2.97 -0.14
C GLY A 99 -12.72 2.43 -1.10
N LEU A 100 -11.55 2.09 -0.56
CA LEU A 100 -10.45 1.50 -1.33
C LEU A 100 -10.48 -0.01 -1.25
N ALA A 101 -9.98 -0.65 -2.31
CA ALA A 101 -9.57 -2.05 -2.23
C ALA A 101 -8.19 -2.12 -1.57
N VAL A 102 -7.98 -3.08 -0.68
CA VAL A 102 -6.67 -3.37 -0.09
C VAL A 102 -6.24 -4.77 -0.49
N ILE A 103 -5.01 -4.90 -0.98
CA ILE A 103 -4.37 -6.18 -1.28
C ILE A 103 -3.14 -6.29 -0.41
N GLY A 104 -3.12 -7.24 0.52
CA GLY A 104 -1.98 -7.51 1.38
C GLY A 104 -1.31 -8.84 1.02
N PHE A 105 0.01 -8.86 1.06
CA PHE A 105 0.81 -10.07 0.89
C PHE A 105 1.58 -10.38 2.17
N SER A 106 1.37 -11.55 2.80
CA SER A 106 2.12 -11.98 3.99
C SER A 106 2.13 -10.90 5.10
N LEU A 107 3.29 -10.29 5.40
CA LEU A 107 3.39 -9.13 6.29
C LEU A 107 2.36 -8.03 5.97
N GLY A 108 2.16 -7.74 4.69
CA GLY A 108 1.18 -6.76 4.23
C GLY A 108 -0.26 -7.16 4.54
N ALA A 109 -0.59 -8.45 4.59
CA ALA A 109 -1.93 -8.91 4.95
C ALA A 109 -2.22 -8.70 6.45
N TYR A 110 -1.23 -8.89 7.32
CA TYR A 110 -1.33 -8.55 8.74
C TYR A 110 -1.73 -7.07 8.91
N TYR A 111 -1.06 -6.16 8.21
CA TYR A 111 -1.39 -4.74 8.28
C TYR A 111 -2.68 -4.37 7.54
N ALA A 112 -3.03 -5.08 6.47
CA ALA A 112 -4.33 -4.90 5.80
C ALA A 112 -5.48 -5.21 6.76
N LEU A 113 -5.35 -6.30 7.53
CA LEU A 113 -6.34 -6.69 8.53
C LEU A 113 -6.44 -5.64 9.66
N ASP A 114 -5.30 -5.19 10.19
CA ASP A 114 -5.25 -4.12 11.20
C ASP A 114 -5.91 -2.83 10.70
N LEU A 115 -5.62 -2.42 9.46
CA LEU A 115 -6.24 -1.25 8.83
C LEU A 115 -7.75 -1.43 8.70
N SER A 116 -8.21 -2.61 8.28
CA SER A 116 -9.64 -2.89 8.14
C SER A 116 -10.39 -2.84 9.48
N ALA A 117 -9.72 -3.19 10.58
CA ALA A 117 -10.30 -3.15 11.92
C ALA A 117 -10.28 -1.75 12.54
N THR A 118 -9.27 -0.95 12.23
CA THR A 118 -9.02 0.36 12.86
C THR A 118 -9.59 1.54 12.07
N HIS A 119 -9.70 1.41 10.75
CA HIS A 119 -10.21 2.43 9.83
C HIS A 119 -11.19 1.84 8.79
N PRO A 120 -12.24 1.11 9.22
CA PRO A 120 -13.17 0.41 8.31
C PRO A 120 -13.91 1.36 7.36
N GLU A 121 -14.09 2.63 7.72
CA GLU A 121 -14.75 3.66 6.91
C GLU A 121 -14.02 3.94 5.59
N HIS A 122 -12.74 3.59 5.51
CA HIS A 122 -11.94 3.76 4.31
C HIS A 122 -11.94 2.51 3.42
N ILE A 123 -12.27 1.32 3.94
CA ILE A 123 -12.04 0.05 3.26
C ILE A 123 -13.34 -0.50 2.65
N GLY A 124 -13.35 -0.66 1.33
CA GLY A 124 -14.48 -1.28 0.61
C GLY A 124 -14.34 -2.80 0.51
N ILE A 125 -13.11 -3.30 0.29
CA ILE A 125 -12.81 -4.74 0.17
C ILE A 125 -11.34 -5.01 0.53
N LEU A 126 -11.07 -6.17 1.12
CA LEU A 126 -9.74 -6.65 1.45
C LEU A 126 -9.49 -8.01 0.80
N PHE A 127 -8.30 -8.17 0.21
CA PHE A 127 -7.77 -9.45 -0.29
C PHE A 127 -6.48 -9.77 0.46
N ASP A 128 -6.40 -10.99 0.99
CA ASP A 128 -5.28 -11.54 1.76
C ASP A 128 -4.61 -12.67 0.98
N PHE A 129 -3.29 -12.59 0.78
CA PHE A 129 -2.47 -13.51 0.00
C PHE A 129 -1.17 -13.92 0.71
#